data_AF-A0A1I2B073-F1
#
_entry.id   AF-A0A1I2B073-F1
#
_cell.length_a   1.000
_cell.length_b   1.000
_cell.length_c   1.000
_cell.angle_alpha   90.00
_cell.angle_beta   90.00
_cell.angle_gamma   90.00
#
_symmetry.space_group_name_H-M   'P 1'
#
loop_
_entity.id
_entity.type
_entity.pdbx_description
1 polymer ?
#
loop_
_entity_poly.entity_id
_entity_poly.type
_entity_poly.pdbx_seq_one_letter_code
_entity_poly.pdbx_strand_id
1 'polypeptide(L)'
;MQRAIEEAGIPTIIIAALPPVVRQNGTPRAVAPLVPMGANAGEPHNVEMQTGILKATLEQLIAIPSAGKIVPLPFEYHAAI
;
A
#
# COMPACT_ATOMS: atom_id res chain seq x y z
N MET A 1 -11.43 8.52 -6.58
CA MET A 1 -10.41 9.47 -6.09
C MET A 1 -9.07 9.29 -6.81
N GLN A 2 -8.33 8.18 -6.63
CA GLN A 2 -7.01 7.98 -7.26
C GLN A 2 -6.97 8.22 -8.78
N ARG A 3 -7.95 7.73 -9.54
CA ARG A 3 -8.00 7.94 -11.00
C ARG A 3 -7.99 9.42 -11.40
N ALA A 4 -8.80 10.24 -10.73
CA ALA A 4 -8.86 11.69 -10.97
C ALA A 4 -7.53 12.39 -10.63
N ILE A 5 -6.78 11.88 -9.65
CA ILE A 5 -5.45 12.41 -9.29
C ILE A 5 -4.42 12.03 -10.37
N GLU A 6 -4.48 10.80 -10.87
CA GLU A 6 -3.58 10.36 -11.96
C GLU A 6 -3.89 11.04 -13.29
N GLU A 7 -5.16 11.35 -13.58
CA GLU A 7 -5.57 12.18 -14.73
C GLU A 7 -4.96 13.59 -14.68
N ALA A 8 -4.68 14.12 -13.48
CA ALA A 8 -3.97 15.39 -13.29
C ALA A 8 -2.43 15.24 -13.36
N GLY A 9 -1.92 14.06 -13.71
CA GLY A 9 -0.48 13.78 -13.83
C GLY A 9 0.23 13.48 -12.52
N ILE A 10 -0.49 13.25 -11.42
CA ILE A 10 0.09 12.93 -10.11
C ILE A 10 -0.03 11.42 -9.87
N PRO A 11 1.09 10.66 -9.79
CA PRO A 11 1.04 9.22 -9.62
C PRO A 11 0.57 8.85 -8.20
N THR A 12 -0.22 7.78 -8.07
CA THR A 12 -0.73 7.33 -6.78
C THR A 12 -0.41 5.85 -6.50
N ILE A 13 -0.31 5.50 -5.23
CA ILE A 13 -0.22 4.12 -4.76
C ILE A 13 -0.90 4.02 -3.40
N ILE A 14 -1.57 2.89 -3.14
CA ILE A 14 -2.19 2.62 -1.83
C ILE A 14 -1.42 1.54 -1.07
N ILE A 15 -1.29 1.72 0.24
CA ILE A 15 -0.85 0.66 1.16
C ILE A 15 -2.12 -0.03 1.67
N ALA A 16 -2.38 -1.24 1.19
CA ALA A 16 -3.64 -1.94 1.39
C ALA A 16 -3.53 -2.99 2.49
N ALA A 17 -4.29 -2.80 3.59
CA ALA A 17 -4.55 -3.86 4.57
C ALA A 17 -5.58 -4.88 4.06
N LEU A 18 -6.39 -4.53 3.04
CA LEU A 18 -7.42 -5.38 2.44
C LEU A 18 -7.24 -5.46 0.91
N PRO A 19 -6.36 -6.35 0.40
CA PRO A 19 -6.15 -6.54 -1.04
C PRO A 19 -7.43 -6.80 -1.86
N PRO A 20 -8.43 -7.55 -1.37
CA PRO A 20 -9.67 -7.76 -2.13
C PRO A 20 -10.45 -6.46 -2.40
N VAL A 21 -10.47 -5.54 -1.44
CA VAL A 21 -11.24 -4.28 -1.53
C VAL A 21 -10.61 -3.33 -2.56
N VAL A 22 -9.29 -3.15 -2.52
CA VAL A 22 -8.60 -2.27 -3.48
C VAL A 22 -8.63 -2.84 -4.90
N ARG A 23 -8.69 -4.17 -5.04
CA ARG A 23 -8.93 -4.84 -6.33
C ARG A 23 -10.33 -4.53 -6.86
N GLN A 24 -11.36 -4.72 -6.02
CA GLN A 24 -12.75 -4.45 -6.40
C GLN A 24 -12.96 -2.98 -6.80
N ASN A 25 -12.31 -2.05 -6.10
CA ASN A 25 -12.39 -0.62 -6.39
C ASN A 25 -11.56 -0.20 -7.62
N GLY A 26 -10.80 -1.11 -8.23
CA GLY A 26 -10.02 -0.85 -9.43
C GLY A 26 -8.92 0.20 -9.21
N THR A 27 -8.24 0.14 -8.05
CA THR A 27 -7.09 0.99 -7.72
C THR A 27 -5.98 0.85 -8.77
N PRO A 28 -5.32 1.96 -9.20
CA PRO A 28 -4.22 1.90 -10.15
C PRO A 28 -3.05 1.05 -9.66
N ARG A 29 -2.55 1.30 -8.45
CA ARG A 29 -1.35 0.64 -7.90
C ARG A 29 -1.54 0.39 -6.41
N ALA A 30 -1.14 -0.79 -5.95
CA ALA A 30 -1.20 -1.11 -4.53
C ALA A 30 -0.01 -1.96 -4.08
N VAL A 31 0.33 -1.80 -2.81
CA VAL A 31 1.15 -2.74 -2.06
C VAL A 31 0.37 -3.32 -0.89
N ALA A 32 0.76 -4.49 -0.41
CA ALA A 32 0.04 -5.21 0.64
C ALA A 32 1.02 -5.80 1.68
N PRO A 33 1.31 -5.07 2.77
CA PRO A 33 1.91 -5.66 3.97
C PRO A 33 0.86 -6.49 4.74
N LEU A 34 1.32 -7.44 5.55
CA LEU A 34 0.48 -8.28 6.42
C LEU A 34 0.19 -7.56 7.74
N VAL A 35 -0.76 -6.62 7.71
CA VAL A 35 -1.09 -5.75 8.84
C VAL A 35 -2.60 -5.72 9.09
N PRO A 36 -3.06 -5.51 10.33
CA PRO A 36 -4.48 -5.35 10.63
C PRO A 36 -5.03 -4.07 9.98
N MET A 37 -6.34 -4.08 9.71
CA MET A 37 -7.04 -2.90 9.23
C MET A 37 -6.89 -1.75 10.23
N GLY A 38 -6.44 -0.58 9.75
CA GLY A 38 -6.13 0.58 10.60
C GLY A 38 -4.64 0.73 10.93
N ALA A 39 -3.82 -0.30 10.71
CA ALA A 39 -2.37 -0.27 10.88
C ALA A 39 -1.64 -0.41 9.53
N ASN A 40 -2.14 0.24 8.47
CA ASN A 40 -1.62 0.09 7.10
C ASN A 40 -0.12 0.40 6.99
N ALA A 41 0.38 1.32 7.82
CA ALA A 41 1.79 1.69 7.87
C ALA A 41 2.64 0.77 8.78
N GLY A 42 2.09 -0.27 9.40
CA GLY A 42 2.78 -1.17 10.31
C GLY A 42 2.47 -0.94 11.79
N GLU A 43 3.23 -1.60 12.66
CA GLU A 43 3.08 -1.60 14.11
C GLU A 43 3.19 -0.18 14.71
N PRO A 44 2.34 0.20 15.68
CA PRO A 44 2.46 1.47 16.41
C PRO A 44 3.84 1.65 17.04
N HIS A 45 4.40 2.85 16.90
CA HIS A 45 5.73 3.21 17.41
C HIS A 45 6.93 2.41 16.85
N ASN A 46 6.73 1.49 15.92
CA ASN A 46 7.82 0.79 15.23
C ASN A 46 8.29 1.61 14.01
N VAL A 47 9.17 2.58 14.26
CA VAL A 47 9.68 3.51 13.23
C VAL A 47 10.38 2.77 12.09
N GLU A 48 11.09 1.68 12.39
CA GLU A 48 11.81 0.90 11.40
C GLU A 48 10.85 0.24 10.40
N MET A 49 9.84 -0.48 10.90
CA MET A 49 8.80 -1.09 10.07
C MET A 49 8.03 -0.03 9.27
N GLN A 50 7.61 1.06 9.92
CA GLN A 50 6.85 2.12 9.26
C GLN A 50 7.62 2.78 8.13
N THR A 51 8.91 3.07 8.37
CA THR A 51 9.80 3.64 7.36
C THR A 51 10.05 2.61 6.24
N GLY A 52 10.22 1.34 6.59
CA GLY A 52 10.41 0.24 5.64
C GLY A 52 9.21 0.09 4.69
N ILE A 53 8.00 0.05 5.24
CA ILE A 53 6.76 -0.01 4.46
C ILE A 53 6.65 1.21 3.53
N LEU A 54 6.89 2.42 4.04
CA LEU A 54 6.82 3.64 3.23
C LEU A 54 7.82 3.62 2.07
N LYS A 55 9.09 3.27 2.34
CA LYS A 55 10.13 3.20 1.30
C LYS A 55 9.80 2.16 0.23
N ALA A 56 9.47 0.94 0.65
CA ALA A 56 9.11 -0.12 -0.28
C ALA A 56 7.86 0.24 -1.11
N THR A 57 6.90 0.95 -0.51
CA THR A 57 5.73 1.50 -1.24
C THR A 57 6.16 2.48 -2.33
N LEU A 58 7.04 3.43 -2.01
CA LEU A 58 7.51 4.43 -2.98
C LEU A 58 8.37 3.80 -4.09
N GLU A 59 9.14 2.76 -3.79
CA GLU A 59 9.85 1.97 -4.81
C GLU A 59 8.84 1.34 -5.80
N GLN A 60 7.75 0.76 -5.28
CA GLN A 60 6.70 0.18 -6.11
C GLN A 60 5.88 1.22 -6.90
N LEU A 61 5.76 2.46 -6.41
CA LEU A 61 5.12 3.55 -7.16
C LEU A 61 5.79 3.77 -8.53
N ILE A 62 7.12 3.60 -8.58
CA ILE A 62 7.95 3.73 -9.77
C ILE A 62 8.00 2.40 -10.54
N ALA A 63 8.12 1.28 -9.84
CA ALA A 63 8.35 -0.03 -10.46
C ALA A 63 7.10 -0.68 -11.08
N ILE A 64 5.90 -0.35 -10.62
CA ILE A 64 4.64 -0.91 -11.15
C ILE A 64 4.25 -0.15 -12.43
N PRO A 65 4.34 -0.77 -13.63
CA PRO A 65 4.11 -0.06 -14.89
C PRO A 65 2.64 -0.07 -15.34
N SER A 66 1.80 -0.91 -14.71
CA SER A 66 0.44 -1.20 -15.18
C SER A 66 -0.58 -1.14 -14.05
N ALA A 67 -1.78 -0.66 -14.37
CA ALA A 67 -2.88 -0.56 -13.43
C ALA A 67 -3.34 -1.92 -12.88
N GLY A 68 -3.88 -1.94 -11.66
CA GLY A 68 -4.48 -3.11 -11.02
C GLY A 68 -3.49 -4.08 -10.37
N LYS A 69 -2.18 -3.80 -10.42
CA LYS A 69 -1.17 -4.64 -9.78
C LYS A 69 -1.12 -4.39 -8.28
N ILE A 70 -1.13 -5.48 -7.50
CA ILE A 70 -0.98 -5.48 -6.04
C ILE A 70 0.29 -6.27 -5.72
N VAL A 71 1.26 -5.63 -5.06
CA VAL A 71 2.55 -6.24 -4.72
C VAL A 71 2.61 -6.51 -3.21
N PRO A 72 2.80 -7.76 -2.75
CA PRO A 72 2.99 -8.03 -1.34
C PRO A 72 4.30 -7.42 -0.84
N LEU A 73 4.31 -6.92 0.39
CA LEU A 73 5.53 -6.45 1.07
C LEU A 73 5.92 -7.40 2.21
N PRO A 74 7.22 -7.55 2.51
CA PRO A 74 7.71 -8.47 3.54
C PRO A 74 7.62 -7.87 4.95
N PHE A 75 6.49 -7.25 5.29
CA PHE A 75 6.22 -6.69 6.63
C PHE A 75 4.99 -7.35 7.22
N GLU A 76 5.08 -7.74 8.48
CA GLU A 76 4.01 -8.40 9.21
C GLU A 76 3.87 -7.81 10.60
N TYR A 77 2.65 -7.46 10.99
CA TYR A 77 2.30 -6.97 12.32
C TYR A 77 1.01 -7.66 12.77
N HIS A 78 1.03 -8.23 13.97
CA HIS A 78 -0.13 -8.81 14.63
C HIS A 78 -0.53 -7.91 15.80
N ALA A 79 -1.72 -7.32 15.75
CA ALA A 79 -2.23 -6.56 16.89
C ALA A 79 -2.56 -7.50 18.05
N ALA A 80 -2.13 -7.13 19.26
CA ALA A 80 -2.65 -7.72 20.48
C ALA A 80 -4.04 -7.15 20.73
N ILE A 81 -5.05 -8.04 20.80
CA ILE A 81 -6.44 -7.71 21.10
C ILE A 81 -6.66 -7.81 22.60
#